data_AF-A0A1H5GI92-F1
#
_entry.id   AF-A0A1H5GI92-F1
#
_cell.length_a   1.000
_cell.length_b   1.000
_cell.length_c   1.000
_cell.angle_alpha   90.00
_cell.angle_beta   90.00
_cell.angle_gamma   90.00
#
_symmetry.space_group_name_H-M   'P 1'
#
loop_
_entity.id
_entity.type
_entity.pdbx_description
1 polymer ?
#
loop_
_entity_poly.entity_id
_entity_poly.type
_entity_poly.pdbx_seq_one_letter_code
_entity_poly.pdbx_strand_id
1 'polypeptide(L)' 'MTMSQAPRLSNYAHVVEELYTEAEIETLNVVLLQHGISAERIVAIIPVPAQTMVTPTPPQFRVLYRSN' A
#
# COMPACT_ATOMS: atom_id res chain seq x y z
N MET A 1 17.08 0.26 -41.71
CA MET A 1 16.02 1.14 -41.19
C MET A 1 15.70 0.69 -39.77
N THR A 2 16.25 1.35 -38.77
CA THR A 2 16.05 1.03 -37.35
C THR A 2 14.80 1.77 -36.86
N MET A 3 13.71 1.05 -36.60
CA MET A 3 12.54 1.60 -35.94
C MET A 3 12.90 1.90 -34.49
N SER A 4 12.99 3.19 -34.15
CA SER A 4 13.06 3.68 -32.78
C SER A 4 11.76 3.32 -32.08
N GLN A 5 11.76 2.21 -31.35
CA GLN A 5 10.66 1.84 -30.48
C GLN A 5 10.65 2.83 -29.31
N ALA A 6 9.76 3.84 -29.40
CA ALA A 6 9.53 4.76 -28.29
C ALA A 6 9.17 3.95 -27.04
N PRO A 7 9.71 4.27 -25.86
CA PRO A 7 9.34 3.58 -24.64
C PRO A 7 7.84 3.75 -24.46
N ARG A 8 7.12 2.61 -24.37
CA ARG A 8 5.71 2.63 -23.96
C ARG A 8 5.72 3.18 -22.55
N LEU A 9 5.37 4.46 -22.39
CA LEU A 9 5.08 5.05 -21.09
C LEU A 9 3.83 4.33 -20.58
N SER A 10 4.05 3.26 -19.81
CA SER A 10 2.98 2.58 -19.09
C SER A 10 2.28 3.63 -18.24
N ASN A 11 0.96 3.76 -18.38
CA ASN A 11 0.18 4.65 -17.55
C ASN A 11 0.17 4.08 -16.11
N TYR A 12 1.13 4.50 -15.28
CA TYR A 12 1.29 4.00 -13.91
C TYR A 12 0.24 4.55 -12.93
N ALA A 13 -0.75 5.31 -13.41
CA ALA A 13 -1.76 5.94 -12.57
C ALA A 13 -2.61 4.95 -11.75
N HIS A 14 -2.56 3.64 -12.07
CA HIS A 14 -3.38 2.59 -11.45
C HIS A 14 -2.57 1.43 -10.85
N VAL A 15 -1.31 1.66 -10.48
CA VAL A 15 -0.38 0.59 -10.03
C VAL A 15 -0.17 0.58 -8.51
N VAL A 16 -0.68 1.58 -7.80
CA VAL A 16 -0.58 1.67 -6.34
C VAL A 16 -1.95 1.44 -5.72
N GLU A 17 -2.03 0.46 -4.84
CA GLU A 17 -3.20 0.13 -4.03
C GLU A 17 -2.95 0.51 -2.56
N GLU A 18 -4.04 0.58 -1.79
CA GLU A 18 -3.98 0.86 -0.36
C GLU A 18 -4.75 -0.18 0.45
N LEU A 19 -4.28 -0.41 1.68
CA LEU A 19 -5.03 -1.13 2.71
C LEU A 19 -4.83 -0.46 4.07
N TYR A 20 -5.77 -0.71 4.98
CA TYR A 20 -5.70 -0.27 6.37
C TYR A 20 -5.62 -1.49 7.28
N THR A 21 -4.75 -1.43 8.28
CA THR A 21 -4.59 -2.46 9.32
C THR A 21 -4.39 -1.78 10.67
N GLU A 22 -4.62 -2.48 11.77
CA GLU A 22 -4.36 -1.93 13.11
C GLU A 22 -2.88 -1.56 13.28
N ALA A 23 -2.59 -0.57 14.14
CA ALA A 23 -1.24 -0.07 14.37
C ALA A 23 -0.37 -1.00 15.24
N GLU A 24 -0.47 -2.32 15.02
CA GLU A 24 0.36 -3.33 15.64
C GLU A 24 1.24 -3.99 14.57
N ILE A 25 2.55 -4.07 14.83
CA ILE A 25 3.51 -4.61 13.85
C ILE A 25 3.23 -6.07 13.52
N GLU A 26 2.80 -6.87 14.51
CA GLU A 26 2.42 -8.27 14.30
C GLU A 26 1.20 -8.37 13.35
N THR A 27 0.15 -7.59 13.63
CA THR A 27 -1.07 -7.52 12.80
C THR A 27 -0.76 -7.04 11.39
N LEU A 28 0.10 -6.03 11.23
CA LEU A 28 0.58 -5.57 9.93
C LEU A 28 1.25 -6.70 9.14
N ASN A 29 2.19 -7.42 9.75
CA ASN A 29 2.90 -8.52 9.07
C ASN A 29 1.96 -9.64 8.64
N VAL A 30 0.98 -9.99 9.49
CA VAL A 30 -0.04 -10.99 9.16
C VAL A 30 -0.90 -10.54 7.98
N VAL A 31 -1.38 -9.30 7.99
CA VAL A 31 -2.20 -8.75 6.90
C VAL A 31 -1.41 -8.70 5.58
N LEU A 32 -0.16 -8.23 5.60
CA LEU A 32 0.68 -8.22 4.40
C LEU A 32 0.87 -9.63 3.83
N LEU A 33 1.12 -10.62 4.69
CA LEU A 33 1.28 -12.01 4.28
C LEU A 33 -0.01 -12.60 3.69
N GLN A 34 -1.16 -12.37 4.34
CA GLN A 34 -2.47 -12.85 3.88
C GLN A 34 -2.85 -12.27 2.51
N HIS A 35 -2.47 -11.03 2.25
CA HIS A 35 -2.69 -10.37 0.96
C HIS A 35 -1.59 -10.66 -0.08
N GLY A 36 -0.59 -11.48 0.25
CA GLY A 36 0.54 -11.77 -0.65
C GLY A 36 1.37 -10.53 -1.01
N ILE A 37 1.39 -9.52 -0.14
CA ILE A 37 2.12 -8.28 -0.33
C ILE A 37 3.51 -8.46 0.24
N SER A 38 4.49 -8.57 -0.64
CA SER A 38 5.89 -8.63 -0.26
C SER A 38 6.44 -7.25 0.08
N ALA A 39 7.49 -7.21 0.91
CA ALA A 39 8.06 -5.96 1.41
C ALA A 39 8.58 -5.05 0.28
N GLU A 40 9.09 -5.64 -0.80
CA GLU A 40 9.56 -4.91 -1.99
C GLU A 40 8.45 -4.22 -2.80
N ARG A 41 7.18 -4.61 -2.59
CA ARG A 41 6.01 -3.97 -3.21
C ARG A 41 5.51 -2.80 -2.37
N ILE A 42 5.93 -2.69 -1.10
CA ILE A 42 5.51 -1.61 -0.21
C ILE A 42 6.15 -0.30 -0.65
N VAL A 43 5.30 0.70 -0.86
CA VAL A 43 5.69 2.08 -1.20
C VAL A 43 5.81 2.92 0.07
N ALA A 44 4.83 2.80 0.98
CA ALA A 44 4.82 3.53 2.23
C ALA A 44 3.95 2.84 3.29
N ILE A 45 4.31 3.04 4.56
CA ILE A 45 3.48 2.69 5.72
C ILE A 45 3.27 4.00 6.48
N ILE A 46 2.02 4.43 6.58
CA ILE A 46 1.66 5.74 7.12
C ILE A 46 0.82 5.52 8.38
N PRO A 47 1.26 6.00 9.55
CA PRO A 47 0.44 5.93 10.76
C PRO A 47 -0.78 6.84 10.61
N VAL A 48 -1.95 6.29 10.90
CA VAL A 48 -3.23 6.99 10.95
C VAL A 48 -3.65 7.07 12.42
N PRO A 49 -3.70 8.27 13.02
CA PRO A 49 -4.04 8.42 14.43
C PRO A 49 -5.49 8.02 14.69
N ALA A 50 -5.76 7.54 15.91
CA ALA A 50 -7.11 7.24 16.37
C ALA A 50 -8.01 8.49 16.28
N GLN A 51 -9.25 8.29 15.83
CA GLN A 51 -10.26 9.34 15.85
C GLN A 51 -11.12 9.18 17.10
N THR A 52 -11.21 10.24 17.92
CA THR A 52 -11.84 10.18 19.25
C THR A 52 -13.22 10.81 19.33
N MET A 53 -13.67 11.52 18.28
CA MET A 53 -14.79 12.47 18.40
C MET A 53 -16.17 11.98 17.93
N VAL A 54 -16.29 10.92 17.13
CA VAL A 54 -17.59 10.49 16.57
C VAL A 54 -17.79 8.97 16.61
N THR A 55 -16.74 8.21 16.33
CA THR A 55 -16.71 6.76 16.52
C THR A 55 -15.26 6.42 16.83
N PRO A 56 -14.94 5.85 18.00
CA PRO A 56 -13.57 5.53 18.35
C PRO A 56 -13.02 4.52 17.36
N THR A 57 -12.16 4.97 16.46
CA THR A 57 -11.36 4.10 15.61
C THR A 57 -10.00 3.90 16.27
N PRO A 58 -9.52 2.65 16.41
CA PRO A 58 -8.18 2.40 16.91
C PRO A 58 -7.15 3.02 15.96
N PRO A 59 -5.92 3.28 16.43
CA PRO A 59 -4.83 3.69 15.54
C PRO A 59 -4.60 2.63 14.47
N GLN A 60 -4.31 3.06 13.25
CA GLN A 60 -4.13 2.19 12.09
C GLN A 60 -2.85 2.51 11.34
N PHE A 61 -2.38 1.57 10.53
CA PHE A 61 -1.46 1.81 9.43
C PHE A 61 -2.23 1.84 8.11
N ARG A 62 -2.00 2.87 7.31
CA ARG A 62 -2.30 2.86 5.88
C ARG A 62 -1.07 2.38 5.13
N VAL A 63 -1.17 1.24 4.47
CA VAL A 63 -0.10 0.70 3.63
C VAL A 63 -0.41 1.02 2.18
N LEU A 64 0.54 1.65 1.51
CA LEU A 64 0.53 1.85 0.06
C LEU A 64 1.46 0.81 -0.57
N TYR A 65 0.97 0.07 -1.55
CA TYR A 65 1.74 -1.02 -2.19
C TYR A 65 1.47 -1.11 -3.68
N ARG A 66 2.39 -1.73 -4.42
CA ARG A 66 2.25 -1.95 -5.87
C ARG A 66 1.49 -3.25 -6.14
N SER A 67 0.51 -3.22 -7.04
CA SER A 67 -0.35 -4.36 -7.34
C SER A 67 0.20 -5.38 -8.35
N ASN A 68 1.35 -5.10 -8.97
CA ASN A 68 2.06 -6.02 -9.86
C ASN A 68 2.71 -7.20 -9.15
#